data_AF-A0A497C075-F1
#
_entry.id   AF-A0A497C075-F1
#
_cell.length_a   1.000
_cell.length_b   1.000
_cell.length_c   1.000
_cell.angle_alpha   90.00
_cell.angle_beta   90.00
_cell.angle_gamma   90.00
#
_symmetry.space_group_name_H-M   'P 1'
#
loop_
_entity.id
_entity.type
_entity.pdbx_description
1 polymer ?
#
loop_
_entity_poly.entity_id
_entity_poly.type
_entity_poly.pdbx_seq_one_letter_code
_entity_poly.pdbx_strand_id
1 'polypeptide(L)'
;MTVQIGLALSGGGAKGIAHVGVLKVLEEAQIPVHVLAGTSMGGIVAAAYAAGLSPAEIEQFFRSLRLLDMDQIDTTIKAGEEAARQCLPELLALRDTPLPNRWARWWRSLRSSHISRQDVQ
;
A
#
# COMPACT_ATOMS: atom_id res chain seq x y z
N MET A 1 -17.26 -10.10 9.79
CA MET A 1 -16.77 -9.05 8.86
C MET A 1 -15.30 -9.37 8.59
N THR A 2 -14.89 -9.39 7.32
CA THR A 2 -13.46 -9.51 6.98
C THR A 2 -12.75 -8.22 7.38
N VAL A 3 -11.54 -8.33 7.96
CA VAL A 3 -10.70 -7.19 8.28
C VAL A 3 -10.21 -6.60 6.97
N GLN A 4 -10.43 -5.29 6.77
CA GLN A 4 -9.87 -4.57 5.63
C GLN A 4 -8.57 -3.89 6.03
N ILE A 5 -7.57 -4.00 5.18
CA ILE A 5 -6.23 -3.43 5.38
C ILE A 5 -6.08 -2.24 4.44
N GLY A 6 -5.81 -1.07 5.02
CA GLY A 6 -5.44 0.12 4.29
C GLY A 6 -3.92 0.31 4.31
N LEU A 7 -3.36 0.69 3.17
CA LEU A 7 -1.94 0.98 3.00
C LEU A 7 -1.74 2.45 2.61
N ALA A 8 -0.98 3.18 3.42
CA ALA A 8 -0.65 4.59 3.19
C ALA A 8 0.80 4.72 2.74
N LEU A 9 1.01 5.21 1.52
CA LEU A 9 2.30 5.33 0.86
C LEU A 9 2.75 6.80 0.82
N SER A 10 3.72 7.14 1.65
CA SER A 10 4.26 8.50 1.73
C SER A 10 4.96 8.94 0.43
N GLY A 11 5.13 10.26 0.25
CA GLY A 11 6.01 10.81 -0.78
C GLY A 11 7.49 10.68 -0.41
N GLY A 12 8.38 10.92 -1.37
CA GLY A 12 9.84 10.86 -1.12
C GLY A 12 10.72 10.97 -2.37
N GLY A 13 10.19 11.49 -3.48
CA GLY A 13 10.88 11.51 -4.78
C GLY A 13 11.32 10.11 -5.21
N ALA A 14 12.54 9.99 -5.72
CA ALA A 14 13.17 8.73 -6.12
C ALA A 14 13.08 7.62 -5.07
N LYS A 15 13.27 7.97 -3.79
CA LYS A 15 13.24 7.00 -2.68
C LYS A 15 11.86 6.38 -2.45
N GLY A 16 10.80 7.01 -2.98
CA GLY A 16 9.43 6.48 -2.87
C GLY A 16 9.22 5.14 -3.60
N ILE A 17 10.17 4.70 -4.44
CA ILE A 17 10.14 3.37 -5.05
C ILE A 17 10.31 2.25 -4.01
N ALA A 18 10.79 2.55 -2.80
CA ALA A 18 10.85 1.58 -1.71
C ALA A 18 9.48 0.91 -1.46
N HIS A 19 8.39 1.64 -1.73
CA HIS A 19 7.03 1.10 -1.62
C HIS A 19 6.79 -0.12 -2.51
N VAL A 20 7.49 -0.27 -3.64
CA VAL A 20 7.43 -1.47 -4.48
C VAL A 20 7.97 -2.69 -3.71
N GLY A 21 9.08 -2.52 -2.98
CA GLY A 21 9.63 -3.56 -2.12
C GLY A 21 8.68 -3.95 -0.98
N VAL A 22 7.99 -2.96 -0.40
CA VAL A 22 6.94 -3.24 0.59
C VAL A 22 5.83 -4.09 0.00
N LEU A 23 5.34 -3.73 -1.20
CA LEU A 23 4.27 -4.47 -1.88
C LEU A 23 4.68 -5.92 -2.18
N LYS A 24 5.93 -6.16 -2.64
CA LYS A 24 6.45 -7.53 -2.85
C LYS A 24 6.32 -8.38 -1.58
N VAL A 25 6.76 -7.86 -0.43
CA VAL A 25 6.71 -8.59 0.84
C VAL A 25 5.27 -8.84 1.28
N LEU A 26 4.37 -7.88 1.08
CA LEU A 26 2.96 -8.06 1.40
C LEU A 26 2.31 -9.15 0.51
N GLU A 27 2.61 -9.18 -0.79
CA GLU A 27 2.13 -10.23 -1.69
C GLU A 27 2.70 -11.62 -1.34
N GLU A 28 4.02 -11.71 -1.09
CA GLU A 28 4.68 -12.95 -0.64
C GLU A 28 4.04 -13.49 0.64
N ALA A 29 3.71 -12.61 1.59
CA ALA A 29 3.06 -12.96 2.84
C ALA A 29 1.53 -13.16 2.72
N GLN A 30 0.97 -13.04 1.50
CA GLN A 30 -0.46 -13.13 1.22
C GLN A 30 -1.31 -12.16 2.05
N ILE A 31 -0.80 -10.95 2.29
CA ILE A 31 -1.49 -9.87 3.01
C ILE A 31 -2.27 -9.01 2.00
N PRO A 32 -3.61 -9.07 1.98
CA PRO A 32 -4.41 -8.32 1.02
C PRO A 32 -4.47 -6.83 1.35
N VAL A 33 -4.12 -5.98 0.39
CA VAL A 33 -4.31 -4.53 0.48
C VAL A 33 -5.66 -4.16 -0.14
N HIS A 34 -6.54 -3.54 0.64
CA HIS A 34 -7.92 -3.24 0.23
C HIS A 34 -8.13 -1.76 -0.09
N VAL A 35 -7.36 -0.89 0.54
CA VAL A 35 -7.45 0.56 0.38
C VAL A 35 -6.05 1.11 0.27
N LEU A 36 -5.85 2.03 -0.67
CA LEU A 36 -4.57 2.68 -0.90
C LEU A 36 -4.76 4.20 -0.75
N ALA A 37 -3.80 4.82 -0.07
CA ALA A 37 -3.63 6.27 -0.08
C ALA A 37 -2.16 6.54 -0.41
N GLY A 38 -1.88 7.52 -1.27
CA GLY A 38 -0.51 7.83 -1.64
C GLY A 38 -0.28 9.28 -2.03
N THR A 39 0.92 9.79 -1.76
CA THR A 39 1.32 11.16 -2.09
C THR A 39 2.56 11.15 -2.99
N SER A 40 2.57 11.94 -4.08
CA SER A 40 3.71 12.03 -5.01
C SER A 40 4.12 10.64 -5.53
N MET A 41 5.38 10.23 -5.34
CA MET A 41 5.85 8.89 -5.74
C MET A 41 5.04 7.75 -5.12
N GLY A 42 4.65 7.87 -3.84
CA GLY A 42 3.76 6.90 -3.20
C GLY A 42 2.37 6.87 -3.84
N GLY A 43 1.90 7.99 -4.39
CA GLY A 43 0.67 8.07 -5.18
C GLY A 43 0.79 7.35 -6.52
N ILE A 44 1.94 7.46 -7.20
CA ILE A 44 2.20 6.73 -8.45
C ILE A 44 2.21 5.22 -8.20
N VAL A 45 2.94 4.77 -7.18
CA VAL A 45 2.98 3.34 -6.79
C VAL A 45 1.60 2.86 -6.38
N ALA A 46 0.88 3.62 -5.56
CA ALA A 46 -0.50 3.30 -5.14
C ALA A 46 -1.45 3.17 -6.33
N ALA A 47 -1.40 4.11 -7.28
CA ALA A 47 -2.27 4.10 -8.46
C ALA A 47 -1.96 2.93 -9.38
N ALA A 48 -0.67 2.63 -9.63
CA ALA A 48 -0.25 1.50 -10.45
C ALA A 48 -0.69 0.17 -9.83
N TYR A 49 -0.48 -0.02 -8.53
CA TYR A 49 -0.89 -1.22 -7.82
C TYR A 49 -2.43 -1.36 -7.76
N ALA A 50 -3.15 -0.26 -7.51
CA ALA A 50 -4.61 -0.24 -7.56
C ALA A 50 -5.17 -0.56 -8.95
N ALA A 51 -4.43 -0.24 -10.02
CA ALA A 51 -4.78 -0.58 -11.39
C ALA A 51 -4.52 -2.05 -11.74
N GLY A 52 -4.03 -2.85 -10.79
CA GLY A 52 -3.81 -4.29 -10.94
C GLY A 52 -2.42 -4.68 -11.44
N LEU A 53 -1.47 -3.74 -11.48
CA LEU A 53 -0.09 -4.09 -11.80
C LEU A 53 0.56 -4.78 -10.61
N SER A 54 1.24 -5.88 -10.87
CA SER A 54 2.11 -6.55 -9.91
C SER A 54 3.31 -5.67 -9.53
N PRO A 55 3.92 -5.88 -8.35
CA PRO A 55 5.12 -5.15 -7.95
C PRO A 55 6.26 -5.29 -8.97
N ALA A 56 6.37 -6.43 -9.66
CA ALA A 56 7.35 -6.65 -10.72
C ALA A 56 7.09 -5.77 -11.95
N GLU A 57 5.84 -5.62 -12.37
CA GLU A 57 5.46 -4.72 -13.47
C GLU A 57 5.69 -3.25 -13.09
N ILE A 58 5.39 -2.87 -11.84
CA ILE A 58 5.65 -1.52 -11.34
C ILE A 58 7.16 -1.23 -11.29
N GLU A 59 7.97 -2.19 -10.85
CA GLU A 59 9.43 -2.08 -10.90
C GLU A 59 9.92 -1.88 -12.34
N GLN A 60 9.43 -2.70 -13.28
CA GLN A 60 9.80 -2.58 -14.70
C GLN A 60 9.38 -1.23 -15.28
N PHE A 61 8.20 -0.73 -14.92
CA PHE A 61 7.75 0.61 -15.28
C PHE A 61 8.75 1.68 -14.82
N PHE A 62 9.19 1.65 -13.55
CA PHE A 62 10.18 2.62 -13.07
C PHE A 62 11.56 2.45 -13.70
N ARG A 63 12.00 1.23 -14.02
CA ARG A 63 13.24 1.00 -14.79
C ARG A 63 13.16 1.53 -16.21
N SER A 64 11.96 1.56 -16.82
CA SER A 64 11.78 2.14 -18.15
C SER A 64 11.85 3.67 -18.13
N LEU A 65 11.50 4.29 -17.00
CA LEU A 65 11.64 5.71 -16.78
C LEU A 65 13.11 6.03 -16.51
N ARG A 66 13.82 6.61 -17.48
CA ARG A 66 15.18 7.16 -17.32
C ARG A 66 15.24 8.39 -16.38
N LEU A 67 14.28 8.50 -15.46
CA LEU A 67 14.14 9.56 -14.48
C LEU A 67 14.95 9.28 -13.21
N LEU A 68 15.50 8.06 -13.08
CA LEU A 68 16.12 7.54 -11.88
C LEU A 68 17.34 6.69 -12.22
N ASP A 69 18.31 6.69 -11.31
CA ASP A 69 19.49 5.84 -11.41
C ASP A 69 19.13 4.37 -11.12
N MET A 70 19.61 3.44 -11.94
CA MET A 70 19.30 2.02 -11.81
C MET A 70 19.82 1.45 -10.48
N ASP A 71 21.03 1.85 -10.07
CA ASP A 71 21.60 1.42 -8.80
C ASP A 71 20.78 1.92 -7.61
N GLN A 72 20.18 3.10 -7.77
CA GLN A 72 19.27 3.67 -6.78
C GLN A 72 17.94 2.91 -6.74
N ILE A 73 17.40 2.46 -7.87
CA ILE A 73 16.16 1.64 -7.90
C ILE A 73 16.37 0.35 -7.11
N ASP A 74 17.40 -0.43 -7.45
CA ASP A 74 17.69 -1.70 -6.81
C ASP A 74 17.90 -1.57 -5.30
N THR A 75 18.71 -0.59 -4.90
CA THR A 75 19.01 -0.33 -3.48
C THR A 75 17.75 0.09 -2.71
N THR A 76 16.92 0.93 -3.33
CA THR A 76 15.72 1.48 -2.68
C THR A 76 14.62 0.42 -2.54
N ILE A 77 14.41 -0.42 -3.55
CA ILE A 77 13.46 -1.55 -3.47
C ILE A 77 13.86 -2.51 -2.36
N LYS A 78 15.15 -2.92 -2.32
CA LYS A 78 15.66 -3.80 -1.26
C LYS A 78 15.47 -3.21 0.14
N ALA A 79 15.68 -1.91 0.30
CA ALA A 79 15.43 -1.23 1.57
C ALA A 79 13.95 -1.30 1.99
N GLY A 80 13.03 -1.17 1.04
CA GLY A 80 11.60 -1.32 1.28
C GLY A 80 11.19 -2.75 1.65
N GLU A 81 11.78 -3.76 0.97
CA GLU A 81 11.57 -5.18 1.31
C GLU A 81 12.05 -5.46 2.75
N GLU A 82 13.25 -5.02 3.10
CA GLU A 82 13.82 -5.23 4.44
C GLU A 82 12.96 -4.58 5.53
N ALA A 83 12.55 -3.32 5.32
CA ALA A 83 11.67 -2.63 6.26
C ALA A 83 10.33 -3.35 6.44
N ALA A 84 9.71 -3.83 5.36
CA ALA A 84 8.46 -4.58 5.44
C ALA A 84 8.64 -5.93 6.16
N ARG A 85 9.74 -6.65 5.91
CA ARG A 85 10.04 -7.92 6.59
C ARG A 85 10.25 -7.74 8.08
N GLN A 86 10.90 -6.64 8.50
CA GLN A 86 11.07 -6.31 9.93
C GLN A 86 9.73 -6.08 10.64
N CYS A 87 8.76 -5.46 9.97
CA CYS A 87 7.43 -5.21 10.52
C CYS A 87 6.45 -6.38 10.36
N LEU A 88 6.79 -7.40 9.56
CA LEU A 88 5.87 -8.48 9.21
C LEU A 88 5.34 -9.27 10.43
N PRO A 89 6.17 -9.63 11.44
CA PRO A 89 5.67 -10.33 12.63
C PRO A 89 4.58 -9.54 13.37
N GLU A 90 4.75 -8.22 13.50
CA GLU A 90 3.78 -7.34 14.15
C GLU A 90 2.49 -7.24 13.32
N LEU A 91 2.60 -7.07 12.00
CA LEU A 91 1.45 -7.04 11.09
C LEU A 91 0.64 -8.33 11.13
N LEU A 92 1.30 -9.48 11.20
CA LEU A 92 0.61 -10.78 11.31
C LEU A 92 -0.07 -10.96 12.66
N ALA A 93 0.53 -10.47 13.75
CA ALA A 93 -0.09 -10.49 15.07
C ALA A 93 -1.37 -9.62 15.14
N LEU A 94 -1.45 -8.56 14.33
CA LEU A 94 -2.66 -7.73 14.24
C LEU A 94 -3.86 -8.46 13.65
N ARG A 95 -3.66 -9.51 12.84
CA ARG A 95 -4.75 -10.29 12.23
C ARG A 95 -5.74 -10.81 13.28
N ASP A 96 -5.20 -11.25 14.41
CA ASP A 96 -5.97 -11.90 15.48
C ASP A 96 -6.33 -10.91 16.61
N THR A 97 -5.97 -9.63 16.45
CA THR A 97 -6.21 -8.58 17.45
C THR A 97 -7.61 -7.94 17.27
N PRO A 98 -8.46 -7.91 18.32
CA PRO A 98 -9.75 -7.22 18.25
C PRO A 98 -9.57 -5.73 17.99
N LEU A 99 -10.24 -5.19 16.96
CA LEU A 99 -10.20 -3.76 16.68
C LEU A 99 -10.75 -2.95 17.88
N PRO A 100 -10.10 -1.87 18.31
CA PRO A 100 -10.60 -1.07 19.41
C PRO A 100 -12.00 -0.51 19.10
N ASN A 101 -12.93 -0.61 20.06
CA ASN A 101 -14.33 -0.19 19.92
C ASN A 101 -14.53 1.25 19.41
N ARG A 102 -13.54 2.14 19.59
CA ARG A 102 -13.57 3.53 19.08
C ARG A 102 -13.54 3.60 17.55
N TRP A 103 -12.70 2.77 16.91
CA TRP A 103 -12.57 2.73 15.45
C TRP A 103 -13.73 1.98 14.81
N ALA A 104 -14.19 0.90 15.46
CA ALA A 104 -15.33 0.13 14.99
C ALA A 104 -16.63 0.95 14.94
N ARG A 105 -16.82 1.92 15.85
CA ARG A 105 -17.98 2.83 15.86
C ARG A 105 -17.91 3.88 14.76
N TRP A 106 -16.78 4.58 14.63
CA TRP A 106 -16.57 5.56 13.56
C TRP A 106 -16.71 4.93 12.17
N TRP A 107 -16.11 3.77 11.96
CA TRP A 107 -16.21 3.02 10.71
C TRP A 107 -17.64 2.54 10.39
N ARG A 108 -18.40 2.11 11.40
CA ARG A 108 -19.84 1.81 11.24
C ARG A 108 -20.64 3.05 10.84
N SER A 109 -20.35 4.20 11.43
CA SER A 109 -21.00 5.47 11.08
C SER A 109 -20.81 5.85 9.61
N LEU A 110 -19.59 5.67 9.07
CA LEU A 110 -19.29 5.93 7.66
C LEU A 110 -20.00 4.98 6.69
N ARG A 111 -20.26 3.73 7.10
CA ARG A 111 -20.99 2.74 6.28
C ARG A 111 -22.51 2.82 6.42
N SER A 112 -23.03 3.31 7.55
CA SER A 112 -24.47 3.52 7.74
C SER A 112 -24.99 4.75 6.99
N SER A 113 -24.13 5.74 6.70
CA SER A 113 -24.43 6.81 5.75
C SER A 113 -24.38 6.24 4.34
N HIS A 114 -25.50 5.68 3.87
CA HIS A 114 -25.72 5.44 2.44
C HIS A 114 -25.64 6.79 1.73
N ILE A 115 -24.54 7.09 1.04
CA ILE A 115 -24.60 7.98 -0.11
C ILE A 115 -25.23 7.14 -1.22
N SER A 116 -26.45 7.51 -1.57
CA SER A 116 -27.17 6.92 -2.69
C SER A 116 -26.44 7.33 -3.98
N ARG A 117 -26.43 6.45 -5.00
CA ARG A 117 -25.95 6.82 -6.35
C ARG A 117 -26.70 8.02 -6.96
N GLN A 118 -27.76 8.52 -6.32
CA GLN A 118 -28.55 9.67 -6.75
C GLN A 118 -28.04 11.02 -6.22
N ASP A 119 -27.07 11.04 -5.30
CA ASP A 119 -26.55 12.29 -4.69
C ASP A 119 -25.41 12.94 -5.51
N VAL A 120 -25.11 12.42 -6.71
CA VAL A 120 -24.09 12.94 -7.65
C VAL A 120 -24.73 13.30 -8.99
N GLN A 121 -25.77 14.13 -8.95
CA GLN A 121 -26.26 14.89 -10.11
C GLN A 121 -26.18 16.38 -9.84
#